data_AF-A0A7V3UGX3-F1
#
_entry.id   AF-A0A7V3UGX3-F1
#
_cell.length_a   1.000
_cell.length_b   1.000
_cell.length_c   1.000
_cell.angle_alpha   90.00
_cell.angle_beta   90.00
_cell.angle_gamma   90.00
#
_symmetry.space_group_name_H-M   'P 1'
#
loop_
_entity.id
_entity.type
_entity.pdbx_description
1 polymer ?
#
loop_
_entity_poly.entity_id
_entity_poly.type
_entity_poly.pdbx_seq_one_letter_code
_entity_poly.pdbx_strand_id
1 'polypeptide(L)'
;MIKKIKELLQGKPFNHPIHPILVHFPIGLFVFSLLLDLATLLVEDAGPLFRGAFYTMALGIVTALVAAIPGLVDWVDIRSDHPARQTATYHMLLNFLAVGLYVVNLGLRLWVWNEPKVPVLPLVPKTPFVPLVLSLGGVGVLAISGYLGGVLVYDDGISVGRHRRYTRTPRETLRVSPDGAEEGYVPVAEADSLPNRETLRVEVDGQVMTLINLNGKFYALQEFCTHHFGPLSEGSFRNGQVECPWHRSCFDVRTGKVTQGPAKVDLKTYKISVRDGKIWVRVPKEETPAGER
;
A
#
# COMPACT_ATOMS: atom_id res chain seq x y z
N MET A 1 -11.75 -6.93 26.39
CA MET A 1 -12.58 -7.35 25.24
C MET A 1 -12.43 -6.39 24.05
N ILE A 2 -12.64 -5.08 24.23
CA ILE A 2 -12.55 -4.05 23.18
C ILE A 2 -11.21 -4.04 22.42
N LYS A 3 -10.06 -4.08 23.13
CA LYS A 3 -8.73 -4.11 22.50
C LYS A 3 -8.55 -5.30 21.55
N LYS A 4 -8.94 -6.51 21.95
CA LYS A 4 -8.83 -7.72 21.12
C LYS A 4 -9.69 -7.65 19.86
N ILE A 5 -10.90 -7.09 19.96
CA ILE A 5 -11.79 -6.88 18.81
C ILE A 5 -11.18 -5.88 17.83
N LYS A 6 -10.61 -4.78 18.34
CA LYS A 6 -9.91 -3.79 17.53
C LYS A 6 -8.72 -4.39 16.78
N GLU A 7 -7.87 -5.14 17.47
CA GLU A 7 -6.70 -5.80 16.87
C GLU A 7 -7.10 -6.83 15.81
N LEU A 8 -8.20 -7.55 16.05
CA LEU A 8 -8.79 -8.46 15.06
C LEU A 8 -9.23 -7.70 13.81
N LEU A 9 -9.99 -6.62 13.95
CA LEU A 9 -10.48 -5.81 12.81
C LEU A 9 -9.34 -5.14 12.03
N GLN A 10 -8.22 -4.86 12.68
CA GLN A 10 -6.99 -4.39 12.02
C GLN A 10 -6.23 -5.52 11.31
N GLY A 11 -6.57 -6.78 11.59
CA GLY A 11 -5.93 -7.94 11.00
C GLY A 11 -4.57 -8.29 11.60
N LYS A 12 -4.24 -7.77 12.79
CA LYS A 12 -2.99 -8.08 13.49
C LYS A 12 -2.76 -9.58 13.70
N PRO A 13 -3.76 -10.40 14.09
CA PRO A 13 -3.57 -11.85 14.23
C PRO A 13 -3.16 -12.57 12.94
N PHE A 14 -3.47 -11.97 11.78
CA PHE A 14 -3.20 -12.54 10.46
C PHE A 14 -1.96 -11.93 9.80
N ASN A 15 -1.33 -10.92 10.41
CA ASN A 15 -0.29 -10.10 9.79
C ASN A 15 -0.69 -9.49 8.43
N HIS A 16 -2.00 -9.29 8.22
CA HIS A 16 -2.57 -8.79 6.97
C HIS A 16 -3.73 -7.82 7.26
N PRO A 17 -3.75 -6.63 6.63
CA PRO A 17 -4.75 -5.62 6.91
C PRO A 17 -6.11 -6.00 6.32
N ILE A 18 -7.15 -6.02 7.15
CA ILE A 18 -8.47 -6.52 6.73
C ILE A 18 -9.19 -5.52 5.82
N HIS A 19 -9.15 -4.21 6.12
CA HIS A 19 -9.87 -3.22 5.32
C HIS A 19 -9.44 -3.24 3.83
N PRO A 20 -8.14 -3.18 3.47
CA PRO A 20 -7.69 -3.33 2.08
C PRO A 20 -8.10 -4.66 1.43
N ILE A 21 -8.23 -5.76 2.19
CA ILE A 21 -8.71 -7.03 1.63
C ILE A 21 -10.20 -6.90 1.25
N LEU A 22 -11.02 -6.38 2.17
CA LEU A 22 -12.48 -6.36 2.00
C LEU A 22 -12.97 -5.37 0.95
N VAL A 23 -12.26 -4.27 0.69
CA VAL A 23 -12.71 -3.26 -0.29
C VAL A 23 -12.78 -3.77 -1.73
N HIS A 24 -12.10 -4.86 -2.08
CA HIS A 24 -12.16 -5.44 -3.43
C HIS A 24 -13.56 -5.94 -3.79
N PHE A 25 -14.31 -6.48 -2.82
CA PHE A 25 -15.66 -7.00 -3.04
C PHE A 25 -16.64 -5.91 -3.49
N PRO A 26 -16.87 -4.82 -2.73
CA PRO A 26 -17.80 -3.78 -3.17
C PRO A 26 -17.35 -3.10 -4.47
N ILE A 27 -16.05 -2.84 -4.65
CA ILE A 27 -15.54 -2.24 -5.90
C ILE A 27 -15.89 -3.14 -7.10
N GLY A 28 -15.57 -4.43 -7.02
CA GLY A 28 -15.86 -5.38 -8.10
C GLY A 28 -17.36 -5.53 -8.35
N LEU A 29 -18.16 -5.64 -7.30
CA LEU A 29 -19.62 -5.82 -7.41
C LEU A 29 -20.30 -4.57 -8.00
N PHE A 30 -19.95 -3.37 -7.55
CA PHE A 30 -20.51 -2.13 -8.08
C PHE A 30 -20.14 -1.91 -9.55
N VAL A 31 -18.88 -2.10 -9.92
CA VAL A 31 -18.44 -2.02 -11.33
C VAL A 31 -19.14 -3.09 -12.18
N PHE A 32 -19.23 -4.33 -11.68
CA PHE A 32 -19.89 -5.41 -12.41
C PHE A 32 -21.40 -5.15 -12.59
N SER A 33 -22.08 -4.58 -11.59
CA SER A 33 -23.49 -4.17 -11.73
C SER A 33 -23.70 -3.15 -12.84
N LEU A 34 -22.77 -2.20 -13.03
CA LEU A 34 -22.81 -1.24 -14.14
C LEU A 34 -22.58 -1.94 -15.49
N LEU A 35 -21.67 -2.93 -15.56
CA LEU A 35 -21.47 -3.70 -16.78
C LEU A 35 -22.73 -4.48 -17.18
N LEU A 36 -23.44 -5.05 -16.21
CA LEU A 36 -24.72 -5.71 -16.44
C LEU A 36 -25.79 -4.72 -16.91
N ASP A 37 -25.82 -3.51 -16.32
CA ASP A 37 -26.72 -2.44 -16.77
C ASP A 37 -26.48 -2.06 -18.23
N LEU A 38 -25.22 -1.86 -18.62
CA LEU A 38 -24.86 -1.54 -20.00
C LEU A 38 -25.21 -2.70 -20.95
N ALA A 39 -25.02 -3.94 -20.52
CA ALA A 39 -25.38 -5.12 -21.30
C ALA A 39 -26.91 -5.22 -21.55
N THR A 40 -27.75 -4.72 -20.65
CA THR A 40 -29.21 -4.65 -20.89
C THR A 40 -29.56 -3.82 -22.12
N LEU A 41 -28.72 -2.86 -22.52
CA LEU A 41 -28.97 -2.00 -23.68
C LEU A 41 -28.76 -2.74 -25.00
N LEU A 42 -27.95 -3.81 -24.98
CA LEU A 42 -27.47 -4.55 -26.15
C LEU A 42 -28.31 -5.78 -26.50
N VAL A 43 -29.13 -6.27 -25.57
CA VAL A 43 -29.92 -7.49 -25.75
C VAL A 43 -31.42 -7.19 -25.73
N GLU A 44 -32.20 -8.07 -26.38
CA GLU A 44 -33.66 -7.98 -26.38
C GLU A 44 -34.26 -8.53 -25.08
N ASP A 45 -33.81 -9.70 -24.61
CA ASP A 45 -34.16 -10.24 -23.28
C ASP A 45 -33.18 -9.76 -22.20
N ALA A 46 -33.44 -8.56 -21.68
CA ALA A 46 -32.64 -7.93 -20.63
C ALA A 46 -32.98 -8.42 -19.21
N GLY A 47 -34.02 -9.23 -19.02
CA GLY A 47 -34.55 -9.55 -17.70
C GLY A 47 -33.57 -10.26 -16.75
N PRO A 48 -32.79 -11.24 -17.21
CA PRO A 48 -31.74 -11.87 -16.39
C PRO A 48 -30.62 -10.89 -16.02
N LEU A 49 -30.19 -10.02 -16.95
CA LEU A 49 -29.13 -9.05 -16.72
C LEU A 49 -29.55 -7.97 -15.72
N PHE A 50 -30.79 -7.47 -15.82
CA PHE A 50 -31.35 -6.51 -14.86
C PHE A 50 -31.41 -7.10 -13.44
N ARG A 51 -31.85 -8.36 -13.29
CA ARG A 51 -31.81 -9.10 -12.01
C ARG A 51 -30.39 -9.27 -11.50
N GLY A 52 -29.47 -9.61 -12.39
CA GLY A 52 -28.05 -9.72 -12.06
C GLY A 52 -27.54 -8.41 -11.48
N ALA A 53 -27.73 -7.29 -12.19
CA ALA A 53 -27.33 -5.96 -11.74
C ALA A 53 -27.92 -5.64 -10.36
N PHE A 54 -29.19 -5.95 -10.14
CA PHE A 54 -29.88 -5.78 -8.87
C PHE A 54 -29.23 -6.55 -7.71
N TYR A 55 -29.05 -7.88 -7.84
CA TYR A 55 -28.49 -8.70 -6.77
C TYR A 55 -27.01 -8.40 -6.54
N THR A 56 -26.24 -8.16 -7.60
CA THR A 56 -24.84 -7.75 -7.50
C THR A 56 -24.72 -6.43 -6.74
N MET A 57 -25.56 -5.44 -7.04
CA MET A 57 -25.60 -4.16 -6.33
C MET A 57 -25.96 -4.33 -4.86
N ALA A 58 -26.98 -5.14 -4.54
CA ALA A 58 -27.38 -5.42 -3.16
C ALA A 58 -26.23 -6.06 -2.36
N LEU A 59 -25.54 -7.04 -2.95
CA LEU A 59 -24.37 -7.66 -2.33
C LEU A 59 -23.20 -6.67 -2.20
N GLY A 60 -23.03 -5.77 -3.19
CA GLY A 60 -22.07 -4.68 -3.13
C GLY A 60 -22.29 -3.76 -1.94
N ILE A 61 -23.55 -3.38 -1.66
CA ILE A 61 -23.91 -2.58 -0.47
C ILE A 61 -23.55 -3.32 0.82
N VAL A 62 -23.93 -4.60 0.94
CA VAL A 62 -23.64 -5.41 2.14
C VAL A 62 -22.13 -5.49 2.37
N THR A 63 -21.36 -5.84 1.34
CA THR A 63 -19.90 -5.97 1.45
C THR A 63 -19.21 -4.63 1.69
N ALA A 64 -19.73 -3.52 1.16
CA ALA A 64 -19.24 -2.17 1.47
C ALA A 64 -19.42 -1.82 2.95
N LEU A 65 -20.59 -2.11 3.53
CA LEU A 65 -20.86 -1.88 4.95
C LEU A 65 -19.95 -2.73 5.85
N VAL A 66 -19.70 -4.00 5.45
CA VAL A 66 -18.75 -4.87 6.16
C VAL A 66 -17.32 -4.31 6.08
N ALA A 67 -16.89 -3.81 4.91
CA ALA A 67 -15.58 -3.19 4.74
C ALA A 67 -15.43 -1.86 5.49
N ALA A 68 -16.52 -1.11 5.68
CA ALA A 68 -16.52 0.16 6.40
C ALA A 68 -16.18 0.00 7.90
N ILE A 69 -16.48 -1.15 8.50
CA ILE A 69 -16.20 -1.43 9.92
C ILE A 69 -14.70 -1.35 10.23
N PRO A 70 -13.81 -2.15 9.61
CA PRO A 70 -12.38 -2.03 9.83
C PRO A 70 -11.83 -0.70 9.30
N GLY A 71 -12.41 -0.12 8.25
CA GLY A 71 -12.01 1.21 7.75
C GLY A 71 -12.23 2.33 8.78
N LEU A 72 -13.30 2.27 9.57
CA LEU A 72 -13.54 3.22 10.65
C LEU A 72 -12.55 3.03 11.82
N VAL A 73 -12.20 1.78 12.13
CA VAL A 73 -11.16 1.46 13.12
C VAL A 73 -9.81 2.05 12.69
N ASP A 74 -9.46 1.85 11.42
CA ASP A 74 -8.24 2.39 10.82
C ASP A 74 -8.23 3.92 10.86
N TRP A 75 -9.36 4.55 10.53
CA TRP A 75 -9.51 6.00 10.62
C TRP A 75 -9.23 6.48 12.03
N VAL A 76 -9.90 5.95 13.07
CA VAL A 76 -9.73 6.39 14.48
C VAL A 76 -8.26 6.38 14.95
N ASP A 77 -7.42 5.50 14.41
CA ASP A 77 -6.01 5.40 14.77
C ASP A 77 -5.09 6.40 14.07
N ILE A 78 -5.59 7.08 13.03
CA ILE A 78 -4.88 8.19 12.41
C ILE A 78 -4.91 9.38 13.38
N ARG A 79 -3.71 9.84 13.78
CA ARG A 79 -3.55 11.05 14.59
C ARG A 79 -4.24 12.24 13.93
N SER A 80 -4.86 13.11 14.74
CA SER A 80 -5.61 14.27 14.25
C SER A 80 -4.75 15.30 13.53
N ASP A 81 -3.45 15.37 13.83
CA ASP A 81 -2.48 16.29 13.23
C ASP A 81 -1.76 15.70 12.00
N HIS A 82 -2.02 14.43 11.66
CA HIS A 82 -1.41 13.79 10.50
C HIS A 82 -2.13 14.23 9.21
N PRO A 83 -1.42 14.63 8.12
CA PRO A 83 -2.05 15.08 6.88
C PRO A 83 -3.00 14.05 6.26
N ALA A 84 -2.67 12.76 6.37
CA ALA A 84 -3.53 11.65 5.92
C ALA A 84 -4.94 11.65 6.56
N ARG A 85 -5.14 12.28 7.73
CA ARG A 85 -6.45 12.35 8.41
C ARG A 85 -7.52 12.98 7.54
N GLN A 86 -7.16 14.06 6.83
CA GLN A 86 -8.08 14.77 5.95
C GLN A 86 -8.42 13.92 4.72
N THR A 87 -7.40 13.35 4.08
CA THR A 87 -7.56 12.42 2.94
C THR A 87 -8.44 11.23 3.30
N ALA A 88 -8.22 10.62 4.48
CA ALA A 88 -9.01 9.50 4.98
C ALA A 88 -10.47 9.88 5.22
N THR A 89 -10.71 11.11 5.69
CA THR A 89 -12.07 11.63 5.89
C THR A 89 -12.78 11.85 4.55
N TYR A 90 -12.12 12.44 3.55
CA TYR A 90 -12.71 12.59 2.21
C TYR A 90 -12.97 11.24 1.55
N HIS A 91 -12.04 10.30 1.64
CA HIS A 91 -12.22 8.93 1.18
C HIS A 91 -13.45 8.27 1.82
N MET A 92 -13.59 8.36 3.15
CA MET A 92 -14.74 7.84 3.87
C MET A 92 -16.05 8.47 3.41
N LEU A 93 -16.11 9.80 3.31
CA LEU A 93 -17.30 10.53 2.88
C LEU A 93 -17.72 10.16 1.44
N LEU A 94 -16.77 10.04 0.52
CA LEU A 94 -17.03 9.62 -0.86
C LEU A 94 -17.57 8.18 -0.93
N ASN A 95 -17.06 7.26 -0.11
CA ASN A 95 -17.60 5.89 -0.06
C ASN A 95 -19.01 5.84 0.52
N PHE A 96 -19.31 6.63 1.56
CA PHE A 96 -20.68 6.75 2.06
C PHE A 96 -21.63 7.36 1.01
N LEU A 97 -21.16 8.35 0.25
CA LEU A 97 -21.90 8.89 -0.89
C LEU A 97 -22.17 7.79 -1.95
N ALA A 98 -21.15 7.02 -2.32
CA ALA A 98 -21.30 5.92 -3.28
C ALA A 98 -22.33 4.88 -2.80
N VAL A 99 -22.24 4.43 -1.55
CA VAL A 99 -23.22 3.51 -0.96
C VAL A 99 -24.63 4.13 -0.97
N GLY A 100 -24.77 5.40 -0.61
CA GLY A 100 -26.04 6.12 -0.64
C GLY A 100 -26.66 6.17 -2.05
N LEU A 101 -25.85 6.45 -3.08
CA LEU A 101 -26.28 6.42 -4.48
C LEU A 101 -26.78 5.03 -4.88
N TYR A 102 -26.06 3.97 -4.50
CA TYR A 102 -26.47 2.59 -4.80
C TYR A 102 -27.70 2.14 -4.02
N VAL A 103 -27.91 2.61 -2.78
CA VAL A 103 -29.14 2.35 -2.01
C VAL A 103 -30.35 3.01 -2.70
N VAL A 104 -30.22 4.28 -3.13
CA VAL A 104 -31.28 4.97 -3.88
C VAL A 104 -31.54 4.25 -5.21
N ASN A 105 -30.48 3.85 -5.92
CA ASN A 105 -30.58 3.09 -7.18
C ASN A 105 -31.33 1.76 -6.99
N LEU A 106 -31.00 0.99 -5.94
CA LEU A 106 -31.68 -0.25 -5.59
C LEU A 106 -33.16 -0.02 -5.26
N GLY A 107 -33.48 1.05 -4.53
CA GLY A 107 -34.85 1.45 -4.21
C GLY A 107 -35.67 1.78 -5.46
N LEU A 108 -35.10 2.54 -6.40
CA LEU A 108 -35.75 2.82 -7.69
C LEU A 108 -35.99 1.54 -8.50
N ARG A 109 -35.05 0.60 -8.48
CA ARG A 109 -35.21 -0.69 -9.17
C ARG A 109 -36.25 -1.58 -8.51
N LEU A 110 -36.32 -1.60 -7.18
CA LEU A 110 -37.37 -2.30 -6.43
C LEU A 110 -38.75 -1.74 -6.78
N TRP A 111 -38.86 -0.42 -6.92
CA TRP A 111 -40.11 0.21 -7.33
C TRP A 111 -40.52 -0.24 -8.74
N VAL A 112 -39.61 -0.14 -9.73
CA VAL A 112 -39.86 -0.62 -11.10
C VAL A 112 -40.16 -2.11 -11.16
N TRP A 113 -39.55 -2.92 -10.28
CA TRP A 113 -39.81 -4.35 -10.19
C TRP A 113 -41.25 -4.67 -9.75
N ASN A 114 -41.79 -3.85 -8.85
CA ASN A 114 -43.10 -4.06 -8.22
C ASN A 114 -44.25 -3.35 -8.96
N GLU A 115 -43.96 -2.50 -9.94
CA GLU A 115 -44.98 -1.88 -10.80
C GLU A 115 -45.81 -2.95 -11.55
N PRO A 116 -47.16 -2.86 -11.56
CA PRO A 116 -48.02 -3.84 -12.22
C PRO A 116 -47.70 -3.92 -13.72
N LYS A 117 -47.26 -5.10 -14.18
CA LYS A 117 -46.96 -5.32 -15.60
C LYS A 117 -48.25 -5.36 -16.41
N VAL A 118 -48.41 -4.44 -17.36
CA VAL A 118 -49.53 -4.46 -18.31
C VAL A 118 -49.37 -5.68 -19.23
N PRO A 119 -50.40 -6.53 -19.43
CA PRO A 119 -50.25 -7.86 -20.08
C PRO A 119 -49.74 -7.86 -21.53
N VAL A 120 -49.70 -6.71 -22.19
CA VAL A 120 -49.45 -6.59 -23.64
C VAL A 120 -47.96 -6.40 -23.98
N LEU A 121 -47.09 -6.17 -22.99
CA LEU A 121 -45.64 -6.02 -23.22
C LEU A 121 -44.82 -6.67 -22.09
N PRO A 122 -44.55 -7.99 -22.13
CA PRO A 122 -43.76 -8.67 -21.11
C PRO A 122 -42.25 -8.50 -21.32
N LEU A 123 -41.79 -7.39 -21.90
CA LEU A 123 -40.37 -7.05 -21.92
C LEU A 123 -40.01 -6.49 -20.54
N VAL A 124 -39.23 -7.24 -19.76
CA VAL A 124 -38.54 -6.67 -18.61
C VAL A 124 -37.69 -5.51 -19.15
N PRO A 125 -37.95 -4.26 -18.75
CA PRO A 125 -37.36 -3.13 -19.43
C PRO A 125 -35.83 -3.17 -19.24
N LYS A 126 -35.14 -2.73 -20.28
CA LYS A 126 -33.72 -2.33 -20.21
C LYS A 126 -33.52 -1.43 -18.98
N THR A 127 -32.31 -1.38 -18.44
CA THR A 127 -32.03 -0.56 -17.26
C THR A 127 -32.55 0.88 -17.47
N PRO A 128 -33.45 1.38 -16.61
CA PRO A 128 -34.02 2.71 -16.79
C PRO A 128 -32.94 3.79 -16.70
N PHE A 129 -33.16 4.91 -17.41
CA PHE A 129 -32.17 5.97 -17.55
C PHE A 129 -31.64 6.50 -16.20
N VAL A 130 -32.53 6.76 -15.22
CA VAL A 130 -32.13 7.30 -13.91
C VAL A 130 -31.24 6.31 -13.12
N PRO A 131 -31.65 5.03 -12.90
CA PRO A 131 -30.76 3.98 -12.40
C PRO A 131 -29.42 3.84 -13.11
N LEU A 132 -29.39 3.97 -14.44
CA LEU A 132 -28.14 3.90 -15.22
C LEU A 132 -27.21 5.08 -14.91
N VAL A 133 -27.74 6.31 -14.88
CA VAL A 133 -26.98 7.52 -14.52
C VAL A 133 -26.45 7.43 -13.09
N LEU A 134 -27.25 6.91 -12.15
CA LEU A 134 -26.81 6.66 -10.77
C LEU A 134 -25.69 5.61 -10.71
N SER A 135 -25.76 4.53 -11.49
CA SER A 135 -24.68 3.53 -11.57
C SER A 135 -23.38 4.16 -12.12
N LEU A 136 -23.46 4.98 -13.17
CA LEU A 136 -22.31 5.69 -13.74
C LEU A 136 -21.71 6.68 -12.74
N GLY A 137 -22.55 7.49 -12.08
CA GLY A 137 -22.12 8.42 -11.04
C GLY A 137 -21.49 7.70 -9.84
N GLY A 138 -22.08 6.59 -9.40
CA GLY A 138 -21.56 5.74 -8.33
C GLY A 138 -20.17 5.19 -8.64
N VAL A 139 -19.96 4.64 -9.85
CA VAL A 139 -18.63 4.19 -10.29
C VAL A 139 -17.64 5.36 -10.40
N GLY A 140 -18.07 6.54 -10.85
CA GLY A 140 -17.24 7.75 -10.87
C GLY A 140 -16.77 8.16 -9.48
N VAL A 141 -17.69 8.18 -8.50
CA VAL A 141 -17.36 8.47 -7.08
C VAL A 141 -16.42 7.40 -6.51
N LEU A 142 -16.66 6.12 -6.82
CA LEU A 142 -15.78 5.02 -6.42
C LEU A 142 -14.37 5.15 -7.00
N ALA A 143 -14.23 5.60 -8.25
CA ALA A 143 -12.93 5.81 -8.87
C ALA A 143 -12.12 6.92 -8.18
N ILE A 144 -12.77 8.06 -7.88
CA ILE A 144 -12.15 9.17 -7.14
C ILE A 144 -11.78 8.72 -5.72
N SER A 145 -12.69 8.05 -5.03
CA SER A 145 -12.45 7.50 -3.70
C SER A 145 -11.31 6.49 -3.70
N GLY A 146 -11.26 5.60 -4.70
CA GLY A 146 -10.23 4.58 -4.88
C GLY A 146 -8.83 5.19 -5.08
N TYR A 147 -8.74 6.30 -5.82
CA TYR A 147 -7.50 7.07 -5.93
C TYR A 147 -7.02 7.57 -4.56
N LEU A 148 -7.90 8.17 -3.76
CA LEU A 148 -7.56 8.61 -2.39
C LEU A 148 -7.19 7.42 -1.48
N GLY A 149 -7.86 6.28 -1.62
CA GLY A 149 -7.51 5.04 -0.93
C GLY A 149 -6.10 4.57 -1.29
N GLY A 150 -5.72 4.69 -2.56
CA GLY A 150 -4.36 4.43 -3.04
C GLY A 150 -3.34 5.37 -2.40
N VAL A 151 -3.61 6.68 -2.33
CA VAL A 151 -2.74 7.64 -1.64
C VAL A 151 -2.55 7.26 -0.17
N LEU A 152 -3.63 6.90 0.53
CA LEU A 152 -3.56 6.49 1.93
C LEU A 152 -2.68 5.25 2.14
N VAL A 153 -2.77 4.27 1.25
CA VAL A 153 -2.02 3.00 1.35
C VAL A 153 -0.57 3.16 0.89
N TYR A 154 -0.34 3.73 -0.29
CA TYR A 154 0.97 3.75 -0.93
C TYR A 154 1.83 4.95 -0.50
N ASP A 155 1.23 6.12 -0.32
CA ASP A 155 1.96 7.35 0.00
C ASP A 155 1.99 7.62 1.50
N ASP A 156 0.89 7.31 2.22
CA ASP A 156 0.77 7.51 3.67
C ASP A 156 1.05 6.23 4.48
N GLY A 157 0.93 5.04 3.91
CA GLY A 157 1.19 3.77 4.61
C GLY A 157 0.16 3.44 5.70
N ILE A 158 -1.03 4.04 5.63
CA ILE A 158 -2.13 3.78 6.56
C ILE A 158 -2.55 2.31 6.44
N SER A 159 -2.67 1.64 7.59
CA SER A 159 -3.04 0.21 7.74
C SER A 159 -2.07 -0.84 7.18
N VAL A 160 -1.12 -0.49 6.30
CA VAL A 160 -0.23 -1.48 5.65
C VAL A 160 1.19 -1.53 6.21
N GLY A 161 1.58 -0.58 7.08
CA GLY A 161 2.89 -0.57 7.75
C GLY A 161 4.08 -0.49 6.77
N ARG A 162 4.70 0.68 6.65
CA ARG A 162 5.96 0.78 5.91
C ARG A 162 7.06 0.09 6.73
N HIS A 163 7.60 -1.01 6.21
CA HIS A 163 8.79 -1.70 6.72
C HIS A 163 8.61 -2.55 8.00
N ARG A 164 8.09 -3.77 7.86
CA ARG A 164 8.38 -4.89 8.78
C ARG A 164 8.51 -6.26 8.11
N ARG A 165 8.82 -6.32 6.80
CA ARG A 165 9.21 -7.59 6.17
C ARG A 165 10.72 -7.76 6.22
N TYR A 166 11.17 -8.72 7.01
CA TYR A 166 12.51 -9.28 6.90
C TYR A 166 12.65 -9.89 5.50
N THR A 167 13.39 -9.22 4.62
CA THR A 167 13.72 -9.76 3.31
C THR A 167 15.00 -10.55 3.48
N ARG A 168 15.00 -11.84 3.10
CA ARG A 168 16.19 -12.69 3.26
C ARG A 168 17.35 -12.06 2.50
N THR A 169 18.48 -11.91 3.18
CA THR A 169 19.71 -11.38 2.59
C THR A 169 20.23 -12.31 1.48
N PRO A 170 20.66 -11.80 0.31
CA PRO A 170 21.27 -12.64 -0.71
C PRO A 170 22.57 -13.28 -0.20
N ARG A 171 23.03 -14.36 -0.86
CA ARG A 171 24.12 -15.22 -0.36
C ARG A 171 25.45 -14.50 -0.15
N GLU A 172 25.71 -13.41 -0.88
CA GLU A 172 26.95 -12.62 -0.82
C GLU A 172 26.92 -11.52 0.26
N THR A 173 26.10 -11.68 1.30
CA THR A 173 26.02 -10.71 2.40
C THR A 173 27.05 -11.05 3.47
N LEU A 174 27.95 -10.11 3.78
CA LEU A 174 28.87 -10.24 4.89
C LEU A 174 28.10 -10.10 6.21
N ARG A 175 28.06 -11.17 7.01
CA ARG A 175 27.38 -11.16 8.31
C ARG A 175 28.40 -10.88 9.40
N VAL A 176 28.15 -9.82 10.17
CA VAL A 176 29.06 -9.32 11.19
C VAL A 176 28.35 -9.33 12.54
N SER A 177 28.96 -9.96 13.53
CA SER A 177 28.52 -9.89 14.92
C SER A 177 28.79 -8.48 15.46
N PRO A 178 27.93 -7.90 16.33
CA PRO A 178 28.25 -6.66 17.02
C PRO A 178 29.36 -6.79 18.07
N ASP A 179 30.01 -7.96 18.19
CA ASP A 179 31.18 -8.15 19.04
C ASP A 179 32.32 -7.21 18.63
N GLY A 180 32.95 -6.57 19.62
CA GLY A 180 33.96 -5.53 19.36
C GLY A 180 33.38 -4.17 18.98
N ALA A 181 32.07 -3.94 19.19
CA ALA A 181 31.48 -2.63 19.02
C ALA A 181 32.02 -1.60 20.03
N GLU A 182 32.39 -0.42 19.53
CA GLU A 182 32.88 0.70 20.34
C GLU A 182 32.00 1.92 20.11
N GLU A 183 31.42 2.49 21.17
CA GLU A 183 30.54 3.67 21.08
C GLU A 183 29.38 3.51 20.07
N GLY A 184 28.94 2.26 19.85
CA GLY A 184 27.90 1.91 18.88
C GLY A 184 28.38 1.79 17.43
N TYR A 185 29.68 1.83 17.18
CA TYR A 185 30.30 1.49 15.90
C TYR A 185 30.76 0.04 15.88
N VAL A 186 30.43 -0.70 14.83
CA VAL A 186 30.82 -2.09 14.61
C VAL A 186 31.86 -2.14 13.49
N PRO A 187 33.00 -2.84 13.66
CA PRO A 187 33.96 -3.03 12.59
C PRO A 187 33.40 -4.03 11.57
N VAL A 188 33.33 -3.66 10.29
CA VAL A 188 32.62 -4.45 9.28
C VAL A 188 33.51 -5.03 8.18
N ALA A 189 34.55 -4.31 7.75
CA ALA A 189 35.46 -4.77 6.70
C ALA A 189 36.77 -3.97 6.74
N GLU A 190 37.82 -4.50 6.11
CA GLU A 190 39.02 -3.72 5.80
C GLU A 190 38.70 -2.68 4.71
N ALA A 191 39.30 -1.50 4.77
CA ALA A 191 39.03 -0.43 3.81
C ALA A 191 39.57 -0.75 2.41
N ASP A 192 40.65 -1.53 2.32
CA ASP A 192 41.26 -1.96 1.06
C ASP A 192 40.48 -3.09 0.38
N SER A 193 39.68 -3.86 1.13
CA SER A 193 38.83 -4.92 0.58
C SER A 193 37.58 -4.39 -0.13
N LEU A 194 37.34 -3.07 -0.11
CA LEU A 194 36.26 -2.41 -0.85
C LEU A 194 36.83 -1.38 -1.83
N PRO A 195 37.19 -1.79 -3.06
CA PRO A 195 37.74 -0.92 -4.10
C PRO A 195 36.83 0.24 -4.48
N ASN A 196 37.41 1.26 -5.11
CA ASN A 196 36.67 2.41 -5.59
C ASN A 196 35.56 2.01 -6.57
N ARG A 197 34.35 2.55 -6.37
CA ARG A 197 33.12 2.30 -7.13
C ARG A 197 32.57 0.88 -7.01
N GLU A 198 33.00 0.14 -6.00
CA GLU A 198 32.41 -1.14 -5.63
C GLU A 198 31.52 -1.00 -4.40
N THR A 199 30.75 -2.06 -4.16
CA THR A 199 29.87 -2.16 -3.01
C THR A 199 30.08 -3.43 -2.22
N LEU A 200 29.86 -3.32 -0.92
CA LEU A 200 29.84 -4.47 -0.02
C LEU A 200 28.53 -4.46 0.77
N ARG A 201 27.77 -5.55 0.66
CA ARG A 201 26.57 -5.74 1.47
C ARG A 201 26.94 -6.32 2.82
N VAL A 202 26.45 -5.71 3.89
CA VAL A 202 26.73 -6.10 5.27
C VAL A 202 25.43 -6.27 6.05
N GLU A 203 25.36 -7.28 6.90
CA GLU A 203 24.29 -7.50 7.88
C GLU A 203 24.88 -7.44 9.29
N VAL A 204 24.40 -6.51 10.11
CA VAL A 204 24.76 -6.38 11.54
C VAL A 204 23.48 -6.40 12.36
N ASP A 205 23.32 -7.41 13.22
CA ASP A 205 22.16 -7.56 14.11
C ASP A 205 20.80 -7.42 13.36
N GLY A 206 20.67 -8.09 12.22
CA GLY A 206 19.47 -8.04 11.36
C GLY A 206 19.31 -6.77 10.51
N GLN A 207 20.15 -5.75 10.69
CA GLN A 207 20.17 -4.55 9.85
C GLN A 207 21.07 -4.77 8.63
N VAL A 208 20.48 -4.74 7.44
CA VAL A 208 21.17 -4.95 6.17
C VAL A 208 21.47 -3.61 5.49
N MET A 209 22.73 -3.40 5.14
CA MET A 209 23.24 -2.16 4.57
C MET A 209 24.16 -2.41 3.37
N THR A 210 24.17 -1.46 2.43
CA THR A 210 25.15 -1.38 1.35
C THR A 210 26.24 -0.39 1.75
N LEU A 211 27.49 -0.83 1.79
CA LEU A 211 28.67 0.02 1.84
C LEU A 211 29.13 0.34 0.42
N ILE A 212 29.57 1.57 0.19
CA ILE A 212 30.01 2.06 -1.11
C ILE A 212 31.31 2.83 -0.91
N ASN A 213 32.33 2.54 -1.72
CA ASN A 213 33.51 3.39 -1.82
C ASN A 213 33.40 4.32 -3.02
N LEU A 214 33.43 5.62 -2.79
CA LEU A 214 33.44 6.64 -3.83
C LEU A 214 34.66 7.54 -3.65
N ASN A 215 35.67 7.29 -4.48
CA ASN A 215 36.96 8.00 -4.53
C ASN A 215 37.66 8.04 -3.15
N GLY A 216 37.68 6.90 -2.46
CA GLY A 216 38.32 6.76 -1.14
C GLY A 216 37.46 7.26 0.02
N LYS A 217 36.24 7.74 -0.24
CA LYS A 217 35.25 8.06 0.79
C LYS A 217 34.18 6.97 0.85
N PHE A 218 33.92 6.48 2.05
CA PHE A 218 32.98 5.39 2.28
C PHE A 218 31.62 5.92 2.73
N TYR A 219 30.55 5.31 2.22
CA TYR A 219 29.16 5.61 2.54
C TYR A 219 28.40 4.33 2.88
N ALA A 220 27.45 4.40 3.81
CA ALA A 220 26.59 3.29 4.19
C ALA A 220 25.12 3.69 4.08
N LEU A 221 24.34 2.90 3.36
CA LEU A 221 22.92 3.08 3.12
C LEU A 221 22.18 1.80 3.51
N GLN A 222 20.88 1.88 3.81
CA GLN A 222 20.06 0.67 3.87
C GLN A 222 20.16 -0.09 2.54
N GLU A 223 20.17 -1.43 2.59
CA GLU A 223 20.35 -2.25 1.38
C GLU A 223 19.15 -2.19 0.44
N PHE A 224 17.96 -2.17 1.00
CA PHE A 224 16.75 -2.36 0.22
C PHE A 224 16.14 -1.03 -0.19
N CYS A 225 15.95 -0.85 -1.49
CA CYS A 225 15.31 0.32 -2.10
C CYS A 225 13.92 0.56 -1.48
N THR A 226 13.61 1.81 -1.16
CA THR A 226 12.32 2.22 -0.55
C THR A 226 11.11 2.06 -1.47
N HIS A 227 11.30 1.80 -2.77
CA HIS A 227 10.22 1.53 -3.71
C HIS A 227 9.64 0.12 -3.52
N HIS A 228 10.43 -0.92 -3.80
CA HIS A 228 9.99 -2.33 -3.75
C HIS A 228 11.06 -3.27 -3.19
N PHE A 229 11.95 -2.80 -2.31
CA PHE A 229 13.02 -3.62 -1.70
C PHE A 229 14.05 -4.19 -2.69
N GLY A 230 14.28 -3.51 -3.81
CA GLY A 230 15.36 -3.89 -4.72
C GLY A 230 16.74 -3.79 -4.05
N PRO A 231 17.67 -4.73 -4.30
CA PRO A 231 19.00 -4.76 -3.70
C PRO A 231 19.89 -3.65 -4.27
N LEU A 232 20.20 -2.64 -3.46
CA LEU A 232 20.99 -1.50 -3.92
C LEU A 232 22.47 -1.87 -4.15
N SER A 233 23.00 -2.89 -3.46
CA SER A 233 24.37 -3.36 -3.74
C SER A 233 24.51 -4.06 -5.09
N GLU A 234 23.41 -4.48 -5.71
CA GLU A 234 23.39 -5.05 -7.07
C GLU A 234 23.05 -3.98 -8.13
N GLY A 235 22.89 -2.73 -7.68
CA GLY A 235 22.62 -1.58 -8.53
C GLY A 235 23.85 -1.02 -9.24
N SER A 236 23.65 0.08 -9.97
CA SER A 236 24.74 0.79 -10.64
C SER A 236 25.09 2.10 -9.93
N PHE A 237 26.37 2.46 -9.91
CA PHE A 237 26.88 3.63 -9.19
C PHE A 237 27.54 4.61 -10.15
N ARG A 238 26.90 5.76 -10.35
CA ARG A 238 27.37 6.82 -11.25
C ARG A 238 27.05 8.19 -10.67
N ASN A 239 27.97 9.14 -10.82
CA ASN A 239 27.77 10.54 -10.45
C ASN A 239 27.34 10.77 -8.99
N GLY A 240 27.82 9.94 -8.05
CA GLY A 240 27.43 10.03 -6.64
C GLY A 240 26.00 9.55 -6.35
N GLN A 241 25.40 8.79 -7.28
CA GLN A 241 24.09 8.18 -7.11
C GLN A 241 24.18 6.66 -7.21
N VAL A 242 23.31 5.98 -6.47
CA VAL A 242 22.99 4.57 -6.62
C VAL A 242 21.69 4.42 -7.37
N GLU A 243 21.69 3.63 -8.44
CA GLU A 243 20.51 3.28 -9.22
C GLU A 243 20.08 1.85 -8.90
N CYS A 244 18.86 1.70 -8.40
CA CYS A 244 18.27 0.40 -8.07
C CYS A 244 18.08 -0.47 -9.35
N PRO A 245 18.52 -1.74 -9.34
CA PRO A 245 18.52 -2.58 -10.54
C PRO A 245 17.12 -2.97 -11.02
N TRP A 246 16.10 -2.90 -10.15
CA TRP A 246 14.75 -3.36 -10.49
C TRP A 246 13.95 -2.30 -11.27
N HIS A 247 13.81 -1.11 -10.70
CA HIS A 247 12.93 -0.06 -11.24
C HIS A 247 13.65 1.28 -11.42
N ARG A 248 14.99 1.29 -11.37
CA ARG A 248 15.81 2.45 -11.72
C ARG A 248 15.62 3.68 -10.83
N SER A 249 15.10 3.50 -9.61
CA SER A 249 15.10 4.58 -8.62
C SER A 249 16.53 4.96 -8.26
N CYS A 250 16.83 6.25 -8.29
CA CYS A 250 18.16 6.79 -7.98
C CYS A 250 18.16 7.49 -6.63
N PHE A 251 19.25 7.31 -5.90
CA PHE A 251 19.46 7.94 -4.61
C PHE A 251 20.86 8.53 -4.53
N ASP A 252 20.99 9.70 -3.92
CA ASP A 252 22.29 10.28 -3.61
C ASP A 252 22.99 9.45 -2.53
N VAL A 253 24.18 8.93 -2.81
CA VAL A 253 24.86 7.98 -1.89
C VAL A 253 25.34 8.62 -0.59
N ARG A 254 25.42 9.95 -0.56
CA ARG A 254 25.96 10.72 0.58
C ARG A 254 24.87 11.04 1.59
N THR A 255 23.66 11.26 1.08
CA THR A 255 22.52 11.75 1.85
C THR A 255 21.36 10.77 1.93
N GLY A 256 21.34 9.74 1.08
CA GLY A 256 20.22 8.81 0.93
C GLY A 256 19.02 9.39 0.18
N LYS A 257 19.06 10.67 -0.23
CA LYS A 257 17.91 11.35 -0.83
C LYS A 257 17.52 10.75 -2.17
N VAL A 258 16.22 10.58 -2.40
CA VAL A 258 15.69 10.23 -3.73
C VAL A 258 16.06 11.35 -4.71
N THR A 259 16.77 10.99 -5.78
CA THR A 259 17.07 11.88 -6.90
C THR A 259 16.24 11.56 -8.14
N GLN A 260 15.77 10.32 -8.26
CA GLN A 260 14.90 9.88 -9.35
C GLN A 260 13.96 8.77 -8.87
N GLY A 261 12.67 8.92 -9.19
CA GLY A 261 11.64 7.93 -8.87
C GLY A 261 11.81 6.61 -9.64
N PRO A 262 10.93 5.62 -9.41
CA PRO A 262 9.64 5.73 -8.72
C PRO A 262 9.65 5.74 -7.17
N ALA A 263 10.79 5.53 -6.51
CA ALA A 263 10.90 5.74 -5.07
C ALA A 263 10.45 7.16 -4.66
N LYS A 264 9.78 7.28 -3.52
CA LYS A 264 9.32 8.58 -2.95
C LYS A 264 9.87 8.86 -1.55
N VAL A 265 10.56 7.88 -0.95
CA VAL A 265 11.07 7.94 0.42
C VAL A 265 12.58 7.82 0.38
N ASP A 266 13.28 8.71 1.08
CA ASP A 266 14.72 8.71 1.19
C ASP A 266 15.24 7.45 1.92
N LEU A 267 16.46 7.03 1.60
CA LEU A 267 17.13 5.93 2.27
C LEU A 267 17.60 6.34 3.66
N LYS A 268 17.52 5.42 4.63
CA LYS A 268 18.30 5.50 5.85
C LYS A 268 19.79 5.42 5.51
N THR A 269 20.56 6.39 6.02
CA THR A 269 22.02 6.40 5.97
C THR A 269 22.60 5.96 7.31
N TYR A 270 23.75 5.30 7.30
CA TYR A 270 24.50 4.94 8.50
C TYR A 270 25.80 5.74 8.57
N LYS A 271 26.21 6.13 9.79
CA LYS A 271 27.48 6.84 9.98
C LYS A 271 28.64 5.86 9.82
N ILE A 272 29.63 6.24 9.03
CA ILE A 272 30.88 5.50 8.87
C ILE A 272 32.02 6.23 9.57
N SER A 273 32.95 5.47 10.15
CA SER A 273 34.28 5.91 10.53
C SER A 273 35.31 4.93 9.94
N VAL A 274 36.48 5.42 9.53
CA VAL A 274 37.62 4.55 9.21
C VAL A 274 38.63 4.66 10.34
N ARG A 275 39.01 3.54 10.95
CA ARG A 275 39.97 3.48 12.07
C ARG A 275 40.93 2.31 11.83
N ASP A 276 42.22 2.57 11.93
CA ASP A 276 43.27 1.56 11.75
C ASP A 276 43.11 0.70 10.49
N GLY A 277 42.74 1.34 9.37
CA GLY A 277 42.52 0.67 8.09
C GLY A 277 41.17 -0.06 7.95
N LYS A 278 40.35 -0.12 9.01
CA LYS A 278 39.03 -0.78 8.99
C LYS A 278 37.89 0.21 8.81
N ILE A 279 36.84 -0.24 8.11
CA ILE A 279 35.55 0.44 8.02
C ILE A 279 34.73 0.06 9.25
N TRP A 280 34.24 1.07 9.95
CA TRP A 280 33.36 0.96 11.10
C TRP A 280 32.03 1.62 10.81
N VAL A 281 30.92 0.95 11.10
CA VAL A 281 29.57 1.48 10.87
C VAL A 281 28.84 1.65 12.18
N ARG A 282 28.23 2.82 12.40
CA ARG A 282 27.36 3.04 13.55
C ARG A 282 26.03 2.36 13.32
N VAL A 283 25.74 1.37 14.15
CA VAL A 283 24.47 0.66 14.15
C VAL A 283 23.70 1.08 15.40
N PRO A 284 22.61 1.86 15.27
CA PRO A 284 21.77 2.17 16.42
C PRO A 284 21.25 0.86 17.00
N LYS A 285 21.41 0.65 18.31
CA LYS A 285 20.66 -0.41 19.01
C LYS A 285 19.18 -0.12 18.79
N GLU A 286 18.45 -1.07 18.24
CA GLU A 286 16.99 -0.99 18.28
C GLU A 286 16.58 -1.04 19.75
N GLU A 287 15.99 0.04 20.27
CA GLU A 287 15.17 -0.07 21.47
C GLU A 287 14.00 -0.97 21.06
N THR A 288 14.03 -2.24 21.47
CA THR A 288 12.85 -3.09 21.42
C THR A 288 11.74 -2.32 22.12
N PRO A 289 10.60 -1.99 21.46
CA PRO A 289 9.50 -1.37 22.14
C PRO A 289 9.10 -2.28 23.31
N ALA A 290 9.11 -1.73 24.53
CA ALA A 290 8.73 -2.47 25.71
C ALA A 290 7.30 -3.01 25.53
N GLY A 291 7.18 -4.31 25.29
CA GLY A 291 5.91 -5.03 25.36
C GLY A 291 5.54 -5.88 24.16
N GLU A 292 6.42 -6.77 23.71
CA GLU A 292 6.02 -7.95 22.92
C GLU A 292 6.84 -9.16 23.39
N ARG A 293 6.35 -9.82 24.44
CA ARG A 293 6.52 -11.25 24.72
C ARG A 293 5.13 -11.86 24.84
#